data_AF-A0A0U0ZT40-F1
#
_entry.id   AF-A0A0U0ZT40-F1
#
_cell.length_a   1.000
_cell.length_b   1.000
_cell.length_c   1.000
_cell.angle_alpha   90.00
_cell.angle_beta   90.00
_cell.angle_gamma   90.00
#
_symmetry.space_group_name_H-M   'P 1'
#
loop_
_entity.id
_entity.type
_entity.pdbx_description
1 polymer ?
#
loop_
_entity_poly.entity_id
_entity_poly.type
_entity_poly.pdbx_seq_one_letter_code
_entity_poly.pdbx_strand_id
1 'polypeptide(L)'
;MRSFRVFNDVKGVPIVWKLGGVRLGPYGQIAILLLGALSVPLSFVSVVLPFVVFGFGFLVVAVYAVTLSRLDESGALSERTQVRLLRRGLKHRYSANFDLPGI
;
A
#
# COMPACT_ATOMS: atom_id res chain seq x y z
N MET A 1 43.95 4.72 19.07
CA MET A 1 42.55 5.11 18.81
C MET A 1 41.79 3.84 18.39
N ARG A 2 40.79 3.41 19.17
CA ARG A 2 40.09 2.12 18.95
C ARG A 2 39.14 2.23 17.76
N SER A 3 39.17 1.22 16.89
CA SER A 3 38.21 1.05 15.80
C SER A 3 36.83 0.76 16.37
N PHE A 4 35.93 1.73 16.35
CA PHE A 4 34.51 1.48 16.60
C PHE A 4 33.93 0.81 15.35
N ARG A 5 33.99 -0.52 15.27
CA ARG A 5 33.00 -1.28 14.50
C ARG A 5 31.70 -1.23 15.29
N VAL A 6 30.94 -0.15 15.13
CA VAL A 6 29.53 -0.12 15.51
C VAL A 6 28.84 -1.02 14.49
N PHE A 7 28.82 -2.33 14.76
CA PHE A 7 27.73 -3.17 14.31
C PHE A 7 26.51 -2.66 15.07
N ASN A 8 25.88 -1.62 14.51
CA ASN A 8 24.55 -1.24 14.95
C ASN A 8 23.71 -2.50 14.81
N ASP A 9 23.16 -2.94 15.93
CA ASP A 9 22.28 -4.10 16.08
C ASP A 9 20.95 -3.77 15.39
N VAL A 10 20.99 -3.51 14.07
CA VAL A 10 19.84 -3.17 13.23
C VAL A 10 19.02 -4.45 13.06
N LYS A 11 18.28 -4.81 14.10
CA LYS A 11 17.29 -5.87 14.07
C LYS A 11 16.15 -5.43 13.16
N GLY A 12 16.14 -5.98 11.95
CA GLY A 12 15.07 -5.80 10.99
C GLY A 12 15.27 -4.56 10.12
N VAL A 13 16.12 -4.68 9.10
CA VAL A 13 16.02 -3.79 7.93
C VAL A 13 14.71 -4.15 7.23
N PRO A 14 13.68 -3.30 7.22
CA PRO A 14 12.45 -3.60 6.52
C PRO A 14 12.75 -3.69 5.02
N ILE A 15 12.31 -4.76 4.36
CA ILE A 15 12.42 -4.90 2.92
C ILE A 15 11.44 -3.89 2.29
N VAL A 16 11.99 -2.80 1.76
CA VAL A 16 11.20 -1.74 1.12
C VAL A 16 11.08 -2.02 -0.37
N TRP A 17 9.90 -2.45 -0.81
CA TRP A 17 9.60 -2.50 -2.24
C TRP A 17 9.20 -1.12 -2.73
N LYS A 18 9.76 -0.71 -3.87
CA LYS A 18 9.39 0.55 -4.52
C LYS A 18 8.82 0.26 -5.89
N LEU A 19 7.69 0.89 -6.20
CA LEU A 19 7.04 0.77 -7.50
C LEU A 19 6.75 2.18 -8.02
N GLY A 20 7.36 2.55 -9.14
CA GLY A 20 7.27 3.91 -9.69
C GLY A 20 7.76 5.00 -8.72
N GLY A 21 8.72 4.68 -7.83
CA GLY A 21 9.22 5.60 -6.79
C GLY A 21 8.41 5.60 -5.48
N VAL A 22 7.22 4.99 -5.47
CA VAL A 22 6.36 4.89 -4.28
C VAL A 22 6.74 3.67 -3.46
N ARG A 23 6.89 3.84 -2.14
CA ARG A 23 7.16 2.72 -1.22
C ARG A 23 5.88 1.89 -1.03
N LEU A 24 5.94 0.60 -1.33
CA LEU A 24 4.90 -0.36 -1.05
C LEU A 24 5.10 -0.94 0.35
N GLY A 25 4.13 -0.69 1.21
CA GLY A 25 4.04 -1.35 2.50
C GLY A 25 3.71 -2.85 2.37
N PRO A 26 3.81 -3.61 3.47
CA PRO A 26 3.55 -5.05 3.49
C PRO A 26 2.19 -5.45 2.91
N TYR A 27 1.11 -4.67 3.12
CA TYR A 27 -0.20 -5.01 2.55
C TYR A 27 -0.22 -4.85 1.03
N GLY A 28 0.41 -3.80 0.51
CA GLY A 28 0.58 -3.62 -0.94
C GLY A 28 1.40 -4.75 -1.57
N GLN A 29 2.47 -5.20 -0.91
CA GLN A 29 3.28 -6.34 -1.38
C GLN A 29 2.46 -7.64 -1.41
N ILE A 30 1.73 -7.94 -0.32
CA ILE A 30 0.84 -9.11 -0.26
C ILE A 30 -0.22 -9.05 -1.36
N ALA A 31 -0.81 -7.87 -1.59
CA ALA A 31 -1.83 -7.70 -2.63
C ALA A 31 -1.28 -7.99 -4.03
N ILE A 32 -0.09 -7.51 -4.37
CA ILE A 32 0.54 -7.77 -5.69
C ILE A 32 0.86 -9.27 -5.84
N LEU A 33 1.39 -9.90 -4.79
CA LEU A 33 1.71 -11.34 -4.83
C LEU A 33 0.46 -12.19 -4.99
N LEU A 34 -0.63 -11.87 -4.27
CA LEU A 34 -1.92 -12.52 -4.44
C LEU A 34 -2.51 -12.29 -5.83
N LEU A 35 -2.37 -11.08 -6.37
CA LEU A 35 -2.82 -10.75 -7.72
C LEU A 35 -2.07 -11.57 -8.78
N GLY A 36 -0.75 -11.68 -8.65
CA GLY A 36 0.07 -12.54 -9.49
C GLY A 36 -0.35 -14.01 -9.36
N ALA A 37 -0.50 -14.51 -8.14
CA ALA A 37 -0.91 -15.89 -7.87
C ALA A 37 -2.31 -16.22 -8.43
N LEU A 38 -3.27 -15.28 -8.37
CA LEU A 38 -4.60 -15.41 -8.98
C LEU A 38 -4.56 -15.34 -10.50
N SER A 39 -3.59 -14.64 -11.09
CA SER A 39 -3.47 -14.52 -12.54
C SER A 39 -2.94 -15.82 -13.18
N VAL A 40 -2.15 -16.62 -12.46
CA VAL A 40 -1.64 -17.91 -12.94
C VAL A 40 -2.75 -18.91 -13.29
N PRO A 41 -3.73 -19.24 -12.41
CA PRO A 41 -4.78 -20.18 -12.77
C PRO A 41 -5.69 -19.64 -13.88
N LEU A 42 -5.85 -18.32 -13.99
CA LEU A 42 -6.67 -17.71 -15.05
C LEU A 42 -6.06 -17.92 -16.45
N SER A 43 -4.75 -18.12 -16.56
CA SER A 43 -4.11 -18.42 -17.84
C SER A 43 -4.50 -19.79 -18.41
N PHE A 44 -5.01 -20.72 -17.58
CA PHE A 44 -5.56 -21.99 -18.08
C PHE A 44 -6.93 -21.84 -18.74
N VAL A 45 -7.64 -20.74 -18.47
CA VAL A 45 -8.98 -20.48 -19.02
C VAL A 45 -8.91 -19.57 -20.25
N SER A 46 -8.05 -18.55 -20.21
CA SER A 46 -7.91 -17.59 -21.30
C SER A 46 -6.54 -16.93 -21.25
N VAL A 47 -5.98 -16.65 -22.43
CA VAL A 47 -4.71 -15.93 -22.53
C VAL A 47 -4.88 -14.46 -22.15
N VAL A 48 -6.04 -13.84 -22.42
CA VAL A 48 -6.25 -12.39 -22.23
C VAL A 48 -6.68 -12.04 -20.80
N LEU A 49 -7.54 -12.88 -20.21
CA LEU A 49 -8.11 -12.66 -18.89
C LEU A 49 -7.10 -12.38 -17.76
N PRO A 50 -5.96 -13.10 -17.63
CA PRO A 50 -4.98 -12.80 -16.59
C PRO A 50 -4.36 -11.41 -16.74
N PHE A 51 -4.13 -10.92 -17.96
CA PHE A 51 -3.61 -9.57 -18.17
C PHE A 51 -4.61 -8.50 -17.77
N VAL A 52 -5.89 -8.70 -18.05
CA VAL A 52 -6.95 -7.75 -17.67
C VAL A 52 -7.08 -7.69 -16.15
N VAL A 53 -7.14 -8.85 -15.49
CA VAL A 53 -7.25 -8.94 -14.03
C VAL A 53 -6.01 -8.38 -13.34
N PHE A 54 -4.82 -8.75 -13.82
CA PHE A 54 -3.58 -8.22 -13.29
C PHE A 54 -3.46 -6.72 -13.52
N GLY A 55 -3.73 -6.24 -14.74
CA GLY A 55 -3.64 -4.81 -15.07
C GLY A 55 -4.59 -3.96 -14.23
N PHE A 56 -5.85 -4.38 -14.11
CA PHE A 56 -6.84 -3.67 -13.30
C PHE A 56 -6.52 -3.73 -11.81
N GLY A 57 -6.18 -4.92 -11.28
CA GLY A 57 -5.83 -5.06 -9.87
C GLY A 57 -4.56 -4.31 -9.50
N PHE A 58 -3.57 -4.30 -10.38
CA PHE A 58 -2.35 -3.54 -10.21
C PHE A 58 -2.63 -2.03 -10.16
N LEU A 59 -3.50 -1.52 -11.03
CA LEU A 59 -3.94 -0.13 -11.00
C LEU A 59 -4.55 0.23 -9.63
N VAL A 60 -5.42 -0.63 -9.09
CA VAL A 60 -6.04 -0.43 -7.77
C VAL A 60 -4.98 -0.38 -6.66
N VAL A 61 -4.01 -1.31 -6.67
CA VAL A 61 -2.92 -1.32 -5.67
C VAL A 61 -2.03 -0.09 -5.82
N ALA A 62 -1.75 0.37 -7.05
CA ALA A 62 -0.97 1.56 -7.30
C ALA A 62 -1.67 2.81 -6.76
N VAL A 63 -2.97 2.99 -7.01
CA VAL A 63 -3.77 4.10 -6.46
C VAL A 63 -3.76 4.06 -4.93
N TYR A 64 -3.94 2.88 -4.33
CA TYR A 64 -3.85 2.68 -2.88
C TYR A 64 -2.49 3.13 -2.33
N ALA A 65 -1.39 2.65 -2.92
CA ALA A 65 -0.03 2.97 -2.47
C ALA A 65 0.28 4.47 -2.60
N VAL A 66 -0.12 5.10 -3.72
CA VAL A 66 0.03 6.54 -3.93
C VAL A 66 -0.76 7.32 -2.88
N THR A 67 -2.00 6.92 -2.61
CA THR A 67 -2.87 7.60 -1.62
C THR A 67 -2.26 7.55 -0.22
N LEU A 68 -1.71 6.39 0.17
CA LEU A 68 -1.03 6.25 1.45
C LEU A 68 0.29 7.04 1.52
N SER A 69 1.08 7.05 0.45
CA SER A 69 2.33 7.81 0.42
C SER A 69 2.12 9.32 0.60
N ARG A 70 0.97 9.84 0.17
CA ARG A 70 0.60 11.25 0.41
C ARG A 70 0.20 11.54 1.85
N LEU A 71 -0.21 10.54 2.63
CA LEU A 71 -0.57 10.71 4.04
C LEU A 71 0.66 10.73 4.95
N ASP A 72 1.76 10.12 4.51
CA ASP A 72 3.01 10.07 5.27
C ASP A 72 4.22 10.04 4.34
N GLU A 73 4.68 11.24 3.99
CA GLU A 73 5.88 11.46 3.18
C GLU A 73 7.16 11.08 3.94
N SER A 74 7.11 11.10 5.28
CA SER A 74 8.25 10.84 6.16
C SER A 74 8.53 9.34 6.38
N GLY A 75 7.53 8.49 6.15
CA GLY A 75 7.61 7.05 6.41
C GLY A 75 7.73 6.69 7.89
N ALA A 76 7.31 7.58 8.79
CA ALA A 76 7.32 7.37 10.23
C ALA A 76 6.12 6.54 10.71
N LEU A 77 5.04 6.49 9.94
CA LEU A 77 3.80 5.80 10.29
C LEU A 77 3.76 4.39 9.68
N SER A 78 3.34 3.43 10.49
CA SER A 78 3.00 2.09 10.00
C SER A 78 1.84 2.15 9.01
N GLU A 79 1.88 1.33 7.95
CA GLU A 79 0.82 1.22 6.94
C GLU A 79 -0.56 0.97 7.57
N ARG A 80 -0.64 0.16 8.63
CA ARG A 80 -1.89 -0.08 9.37
C ARG A 80 -2.47 1.20 9.98
N THR A 81 -1.60 2.08 10.49
CA THR A 81 -1.99 3.37 11.06
C THR A 81 -2.45 4.32 9.97
N GLN A 82 -1.73 4.37 8.85
CA GLN A 82 -2.11 5.20 7.70
C GLN A 82 -3.49 4.80 7.15
N VAL A 83 -3.76 3.49 6.99
CA VAL A 83 -5.08 2.98 6.57
C VAL A 83 -6.17 3.34 7.58
N ARG A 84 -5.90 3.23 8.89
CA ARG A 84 -6.86 3.61 9.94
C ARG A 84 -7.18 5.11 9.90
N LEU A 85 -6.17 5.95 9.69
CA LEU A 85 -6.33 7.40 9.54
C LEU A 85 -7.12 7.75 8.28
N LEU A 86 -6.80 7.12 7.14
CA LEU A 86 -7.56 7.27 5.90
C LEU A 86 -9.03 6.92 6.09
N ARG A 87 -9.33 5.77 6.71
CA ARG A 87 -10.70 5.33 7.00
C ARG A 87 -11.43 6.31 7.92
N ARG A 88 -10.76 6.81 8.96
CA ARG A 88 -11.35 7.81 9.88
C ARG A 88 -11.61 9.14 9.18
N GLY A 89 -10.68 9.60 8.35
CA GLY A 89 -10.84 10.82 7.55
C GLY A 89 -11.99 10.72 6.54
N LEU A 90 -12.11 9.59 5.84
CA LEU A 90 -13.24 9.33 4.94
C LEU A 90 -14.58 9.30 5.69
N LYS A 91 -14.63 8.63 6.85
CA LYS A 91 -15.84 8.60 7.68
C LYS A 91 -16.22 10.00 8.18
N HIS A 92 -15.24 10.81 8.57
CA HIS A 92 -15.50 12.17 9.07
C HIS A 92 -15.95 13.12 7.96
N ARG A 93 -15.38 13.03 6.75
CA ARG A 93 -15.88 13.76 5.58
C ARG A 93 -17.29 13.35 5.20
N TYR A 94 -17.58 12.05 5.29
CA TYR A 94 -18.94 11.55 5.05
C TYR A 94 -19.91 12.15 6.09
N SER A 95 -19.63 12.04 7.39
CA SER A 95 -20.51 12.59 8.44
C SER A 95 -20.66 14.11 8.35
N ALA A 96 -19.56 14.85 8.19
CA ALA A 96 -19.58 16.32 8.16
C ALA A 96 -20.29 16.89 6.92
N ASN A 97 -20.39 16.12 5.82
CA ASN A 97 -21.18 16.51 4.65
C ASN A 97 -22.69 16.33 4.85
N PHE A 98 -23.13 15.52 5.83
CA PHE A 98 -24.55 15.37 6.19
C PHE A 98 -24.94 16.26 7.38
N ASP A 99 -23.98 16.72 8.18
CA ASP A 99 -24.18 17.74 9.21
C ASP A 99 -24.13 19.15 8.59
N LEU A 100 -25.06 19.46 7.68
CA LEU A 100 -25.34 20.84 7.27
C LEU A 100 -26.33 21.44 8.28
N PRO A 101 -26.01 22.55 8.98
CA PRO A 101 -26.98 23.24 9.81
C PRO A 101 -28.02 23.88 8.88
N GLY A 102 -29.19 23.26 8.73
CA GLY A 102 -30.23 23.81 7.86
C GLY A 102 -31.41 22.92 7.44
N ILE A 103 -31.56 21.69 7.95
CA ILE A 103 -32.83 20.95 7.90
C ILE A 103 -33.13 20.35 9.27
#